data_AF-A0A535FEV7-F1
#
_entry.id   AF-A0A535FEV7-F1
#
_cell.length_a   1.000
_cell.length_b   1.000
_cell.length_c   1.000
_cell.angle_alpha   90.00
_cell.angle_beta   90.00
_cell.angle_gamma   90.00
#
_symmetry.space_group_name_H-M   'P 1'
#
loop_
_entity.id
_entity.type
_entity.pdbx_description
1 polymer ?
#
loop_
_entity_poly.entity_id
_entity_poly.type
_entity_poly.pdbx_seq_one_letter_code
_entity_poly.pdbx_strand_id
1 'polypeptide(L)'
;MTITLKLMSQSRSLRLKGILLLMLTLLVVSLLLERDGSGTLSPSGNHLNVTRGPFVQQLLNPFQLDEIHHLVKRMSYKQLASLYVSRMTLDEEIGQLFMVQNSHSTYSTDLEQTIEQFHVGGVILYQWQMETFDQTRHDIAEMQKHATFPLLISTDEEGG
;
A
#
# COMPACT_ATOMS: atom_id res chain seq x y z
N MET A 1 -37.66 -29.85 -31.72
CA MET A 1 -36.29 -29.48 -31.27
C MET A 1 -35.70 -28.36 -32.13
N THR A 2 -36.46 -27.31 -32.46
CA THR A 2 -36.00 -26.25 -33.40
C THR A 2 -36.24 -24.84 -32.85
N ILE A 3 -37.24 -24.68 -31.99
CA ILE A 3 -37.61 -23.40 -31.36
C ILE A 3 -36.59 -23.01 -30.27
N THR A 4 -36.16 -23.98 -29.44
CA THR A 4 -35.25 -23.75 -28.30
C THR A 4 -33.87 -23.24 -28.73
N LEU A 5 -33.33 -23.76 -29.85
CA LEU A 5 -32.04 -23.31 -30.40
C LEU A 5 -32.09 -21.88 -30.94
N LYS A 6 -33.24 -21.46 -31.51
CA LYS A 6 -33.43 -20.12 -32.07
C LYS A 6 -33.49 -19.05 -30.97
N LEU A 7 -34.15 -19.34 -29.85
CA LEU A 7 -34.17 -18.45 -28.67
C LEU A 7 -32.79 -18.32 -28.00
N MET A 8 -32.02 -19.41 -27.90
CA MET A 8 -30.67 -19.38 -27.33
C MET A 8 -29.68 -18.57 -28.19
N SER A 9 -29.77 -18.70 -29.52
CA SER A 9 -28.98 -17.88 -30.47
C SER A 9 -29.35 -16.40 -30.38
N GLN A 10 -30.65 -16.08 -30.33
CA GLN A 10 -31.14 -14.71 -30.21
C GLN A 10 -30.69 -14.05 -28.90
N SER A 11 -30.79 -14.76 -27.77
CA SER A 11 -30.32 -14.29 -26.45
C SER A 11 -28.82 -14.01 -26.42
N ARG A 12 -27.99 -14.88 -27.01
CA ARG A 12 -26.55 -14.66 -27.16
C ARG A 12 -26.23 -13.45 -28.03
N SER A 13 -26.94 -13.27 -29.15
CA SER A 13 -26.76 -12.10 -30.01
C SER A 13 -27.15 -10.78 -29.34
N LEU A 14 -28.16 -10.81 -28.46
CA LEU A 14 -28.62 -9.64 -27.71
C LEU A 14 -27.60 -9.24 -26.63
N ARG A 15 -27.06 -10.22 -25.90
CA ARG A 15 -25.98 -10.01 -24.92
C ARG A 15 -24.71 -9.48 -25.57
N LEU A 16 -24.33 -10.03 -26.72
CA LEU A 16 -23.14 -9.58 -27.46
C LEU A 16 -23.30 -8.14 -27.98
N LYS A 17 -24.48 -7.79 -28.51
CA LYS A 17 -24.80 -6.41 -28.91
C LYS A 17 -24.77 -5.45 -27.73
N GLY A 18 -25.28 -5.87 -26.56
CA GLY A 18 -25.24 -5.07 -25.33
C GLY A 18 -23.82 -4.80 -24.85
N ILE A 19 -22.95 -5.82 -24.86
CA ILE A 19 -21.53 -5.67 -24.50
C ILE A 19 -20.80 -4.75 -25.49
N LEU A 20 -21.05 -4.88 -26.80
CA LEU A 20 -20.44 -4.03 -27.81
C LEU A 20 -20.85 -2.56 -27.64
N LEU A 21 -22.13 -2.30 -27.34
CA LEU A 21 -22.63 -0.95 -27.07
C LEU A 21 -21.98 -0.34 -25.83
N LEU A 22 -21.82 -1.13 -24.76
CA LEU A 22 -21.17 -0.68 -23.53
C LEU A 22 -19.68 -0.35 -23.74
N MET A 23 -18.97 -1.17 -24.53
CA MET A 23 -17.57 -0.91 -24.89
C MET A 23 -17.43 0.35 -25.77
N LEU A 24 -18.34 0.56 -26.72
CA LEU A 24 -18.36 1.78 -27.54
C LEU A 24 -18.61 3.02 -26.69
N THR A 25 -19.52 2.96 -25.71
CA THR A 25 -19.75 4.09 -24.81
C THR A 25 -18.54 4.40 -23.93
N LEU A 26 -17.85 3.39 -23.41
CA LEU A 26 -16.61 3.58 -22.64
C LEU A 26 -15.51 4.21 -23.49
N LEU A 27 -15.34 3.76 -24.74
CA LEU A 27 -14.37 4.33 -25.67
C LEU A 27 -14.65 5.82 -25.97
N VAL A 28 -15.91 6.18 -26.20
CA VAL A 28 -16.30 7.57 -26.47
C VAL A 28 -16.08 8.47 -25.24
N VAL A 29 -16.33 7.95 -24.03
CA VAL A 29 -16.05 8.70 -22.79
C VAL A 29 -14.55 8.92 -22.59
N SER A 30 -13.71 7.91 -22.86
CA SER A 30 -12.25 8.05 -22.81
C SER A 30 -11.73 9.10 -23.81
N LEU A 31 -12.28 9.13 -25.03
CA LEU A 31 -11.92 10.13 -26.06
C LEU A 31 -12.38 11.55 -25.71
N LEU A 32 -13.48 11.70 -24.95
CA LEU A 32 -13.95 13.02 -24.50
C LEU A 32 -13.14 13.59 -23.34
N LEU A 33 -12.48 12.73 -22.54
CA LEU A 33 -11.59 13.14 -21.45
C LEU A 33 -10.23 13.66 -21.93
N GLU A 34 -9.85 13.41 -23.19
CA GLU A 34 -8.55 13.83 -23.76
C GLU A 34 -8.61 15.19 -24.46
N ARG A 35 -9.76 15.87 -24.52
CA ARG A 35 -9.95 17.08 -25.33
C ARG A 35 -9.66 18.43 -24.63
N ASP A 36 -9.21 18.44 -23.37
CA ASP A 36 -8.88 19.67 -22.62
C ASP A 36 -7.39 19.86 -22.34
N GLY A 37 -6.53 19.63 -23.35
CA GLY A 37 -5.08 19.75 -23.15
C GLY A 37 -4.27 20.07 -24.40
N SER A 38 -4.64 21.11 -25.18
CA SER A 38 -3.71 21.67 -26.17
C SER A 38 -3.64 23.20 -26.07
N GLY A 39 -2.60 23.68 -25.38
CA GLY A 39 -2.12 25.05 -25.44
C GLY A 39 -0.61 25.03 -25.68
N THR A 40 -0.19 25.25 -26.93
CA THR A 40 1.21 25.46 -27.32
C THR A 40 1.57 26.95 -27.20
N LEU A 41 2.76 27.28 -26.69
CA LEU A 41 3.65 28.35 -27.21
C LEU A 41 5.00 28.40 -26.44
N SER A 42 6.09 28.26 -27.22
CA SER A 42 7.49 28.74 -27.16
C SER A 42 8.12 29.44 -25.92
N PRO A 43 9.48 29.42 -25.82
CA PRO A 43 10.23 29.78 -24.62
C PRO A 43 10.44 31.30 -24.53
N SER A 44 10.22 31.87 -23.34
CA SER A 44 10.74 33.18 -23.00
C SER A 44 10.87 33.31 -21.49
N GLY A 45 12.09 33.57 -21.03
CA GLY A 45 12.34 33.86 -19.62
C GLY A 45 11.56 35.10 -19.21
N ASN A 46 10.79 34.98 -18.13
CA ASN A 46 10.33 36.10 -17.33
C ASN A 46 10.05 35.58 -15.92
N HIS A 47 10.70 36.20 -14.94
CA HIS A 47 10.51 35.97 -13.53
C HIS A 47 9.04 36.20 -13.17
N LEU A 48 8.29 35.12 -12.92
CA LEU A 48 6.94 35.19 -12.35
C LEU A 48 7.06 34.97 -10.85
N ASN A 49 6.80 36.05 -10.09
CA ASN A 49 6.56 35.99 -8.65
C ASN A 49 5.34 35.09 -8.39
N VAL A 50 5.61 33.83 -8.06
CA VAL A 50 4.58 32.89 -7.60
C VAL A 50 4.19 33.29 -6.19
N THR A 51 3.00 33.85 -6.03
CA THR A 51 2.32 33.97 -4.74
C THR A 51 2.08 32.55 -4.22
N ARG A 52 2.95 32.09 -3.31
CA ARG A 52 2.86 30.75 -2.71
C ARG A 52 1.63 30.69 -1.80
N GLY A 53 0.66 29.83 -2.14
CA GLY A 53 -0.44 29.50 -1.24
C GLY A 53 0.04 28.74 0.00
N PRO A 54 -0.77 28.67 1.07
CA PRO A 54 -0.37 28.13 2.38
C PRO A 54 -0.06 26.62 2.39
N PHE A 55 -0.23 25.92 1.26
CA PHE A 55 -0.06 24.47 1.13
C PHE A 55 1.17 24.07 0.28
N VAL A 56 1.97 25.01 -0.22
CA VAL A 56 3.29 24.69 -0.78
C VAL A 56 4.25 24.55 0.40
N GLN A 57 4.18 23.42 1.11
CA GLN A 57 5.20 23.10 2.10
C GLN A 57 6.54 22.98 1.38
N GLN A 58 7.51 23.77 1.86
CA GLN A 58 8.86 23.76 1.33
C GLN A 58 9.43 22.36 1.52
N LEU A 59 9.73 21.69 0.41
CA LEU A 59 10.40 20.40 0.42
C LEU A 59 11.67 20.53 1.27
N LEU A 60 11.84 19.66 2.27
CA LEU A 60 12.97 19.72 3.18
C LEU A 60 14.27 19.69 2.38
N ASN A 61 15.16 20.66 2.63
CA ASN A 61 16.46 20.66 1.98
C ASN A 61 17.40 19.63 2.65
N PRO A 62 18.46 19.19 1.97
CA PRO A 62 19.38 18.18 2.50
C PRO A 62 20.00 18.53 3.86
N PHE A 63 20.21 19.81 4.16
CA PHE A 63 20.73 20.25 5.46
C PHE A 63 19.70 20.13 6.59
N GLN A 64 18.44 20.45 6.30
CA GLN A 64 17.34 20.24 7.25
C GLN A 64 17.13 18.74 7.51
N LEU A 65 17.33 17.92 6.48
CA LEU A 65 17.29 16.47 6.63
C LEU A 65 18.43 15.97 7.52
N ASP A 66 19.66 16.44 7.31
CA ASP A 66 20.84 16.08 8.11
C ASP A 66 20.69 16.49 9.59
N GLU A 67 20.14 17.69 9.85
CA GLU A 67 19.83 18.14 11.21
C GLU A 67 18.77 17.26 11.90
N ILE A 68 17.76 16.79 11.17
CA ILE A 68 16.78 15.82 11.70
C ILE A 68 17.46 14.48 12.02
N HIS A 69 18.31 13.97 11.13
CA HIS A 69 19.07 12.74 11.36
C HIS A 69 19.95 12.84 12.61
N HIS A 70 20.64 13.97 12.80
CA HIS A 70 21.45 14.23 13.99
C HIS A 70 20.61 14.43 15.26
N LEU A 71 19.42 15.01 15.14
CA LEU A 71 18.48 15.15 16.27
C LEU A 71 17.99 13.77 16.75
N VAL A 72 17.60 12.89 15.82
CA VAL A 72 17.20 11.51 16.15
C VAL A 72 18.33 10.75 16.85
N LYS A 73 19.58 10.90 16.41
CA LYS A 73 20.75 10.30 17.05
C LYS A 73 20.99 10.79 18.49
N ARG A 74 20.55 12.00 18.83
CA ARG A 74 20.71 12.61 20.16
C ARG A 74 19.48 12.42 21.06
N MET A 75 18.34 12.00 20.50
CA MET A 75 17.17 11.66 21.29
C MET A 75 17.42 10.36 22.06
N SER A 76 17.01 10.33 23.33
CA SER A 76 16.89 9.05 24.04
C SER A 76 15.85 8.18 23.34
N TYR A 77 16.00 6.85 23.44
CA TYR A 77 15.02 5.92 22.88
C TYR A 77 13.59 6.20 23.40
N LYS A 78 13.45 6.72 24.63
CA LYS A 78 12.16 7.16 25.19
C LYS A 78 11.55 8.34 24.44
N GLN A 79 12.36 9.36 24.14
CA GLN A 79 11.90 10.53 23.37
C GLN A 79 11.53 10.14 21.94
N LEU A 80 12.32 9.26 21.33
CA LEU A 80 12.03 8.72 20.01
C LEU A 80 10.71 7.93 20.01
N ALA A 81 10.54 7.01 20.96
CA ALA A 81 9.30 6.25 21.10
C ALA A 81 8.09 7.16 21.34
N SER A 82 8.20 8.16 22.23
CA SER A 82 7.12 9.13 22.45
C SER A 82 6.78 9.91 21.18
N LEU A 83 7.77 10.27 20.35
CA LEU A 83 7.51 10.94 19.07
C LEU A 83 6.74 10.04 18.09
N TYR A 84 7.11 8.76 17.98
CA TYR A 84 6.39 7.80 17.13
C TYR A 84 4.95 7.60 17.61
N VAL A 85 4.76 7.29 18.90
CA VAL A 85 3.44 7.07 19.50
C VAL A 85 2.56 8.32 19.37
N SER A 86 3.11 9.53 19.59
CA SER A 86 2.34 10.78 19.47
C SER A 86 1.76 11.06 18.07
N ARG A 87 2.20 10.32 17.05
CA ARG A 87 1.75 10.45 15.66
C ARG A 87 0.89 9.28 15.19
N MET A 88 0.72 8.25 16.02
CA MET A 88 -0.15 7.12 15.72
C MET A 88 -1.61 7.53 15.87
N THR A 89 -2.45 6.98 15.01
CA THR A 89 -3.89 6.87 15.25
C THR A 89 -4.15 5.90 16.39
N LEU A 90 -5.35 5.97 17.00
CA LEU A 90 -5.72 5.03 18.05
C LEU A 90 -5.68 3.57 17.58
N ASP A 91 -6.06 3.31 16.32
CA ASP A 91 -6.04 1.97 15.73
C ASP A 91 -4.61 1.44 15.59
N GLU A 92 -3.67 2.30 15.19
CA GLU A 92 -2.25 1.96 15.15
C GLU A 92 -1.69 1.70 16.57
N GLU A 93 -2.00 2.56 17.56
CA GLU A 93 -1.56 2.36 18.95
C GLU A 93 -2.05 1.03 19.52
N ILE A 94 -3.33 0.70 19.29
CA ILE A 94 -3.91 -0.57 19.72
C ILE A 94 -3.28 -1.74 18.96
N GLY A 95 -3.10 -1.62 17.65
CA GLY A 95 -2.45 -2.63 16.81
C GLY A 95 -1.06 -3.02 17.32
N GLN A 96 -0.27 -2.02 17.73
CA GLN A 96 1.07 -2.24 18.28
C GLN A 96 1.10 -3.06 19.59
N LEU A 97 -0.03 -3.24 20.28
CA LEU A 97 -0.14 -4.10 21.46
C LEU A 97 -0.38 -5.58 21.12
N PHE A 98 -0.72 -5.90 19.88
CA PHE A 98 -1.02 -7.25 19.45
C PHE A 98 0.14 -7.91 18.71
N MET A 99 0.34 -9.18 19.03
CA MET A 99 1.21 -10.10 18.30
C MET A 99 0.35 -11.24 17.74
N VAL A 100 0.51 -11.53 16.45
CA VAL A 100 -0.32 -12.51 15.75
C VAL A 100 0.53 -13.67 15.22
N GLN A 101 -0.13 -14.79 14.91
CA GLN A 101 0.49 -15.89 14.17
C GLN A 101 -0.15 -16.00 12.79
N ASN A 102 0.58 -16.54 11.83
CA ASN A 102 0.00 -16.97 10.56
C ASN A 102 -0.66 -18.36 10.75
N SER A 103 -1.77 -18.60 10.06
CA SER A 103 -2.46 -19.89 10.05
C SER A 103 -1.88 -20.87 9.02
N HIS A 104 -1.02 -20.37 8.12
CA HIS A 104 -0.34 -21.15 7.09
C HIS A 104 1.15 -21.31 7.40
N SER A 105 1.77 -22.36 6.82
CA SER A 105 3.19 -22.66 7.00
C SER A 105 4.09 -21.65 6.29
N THR A 106 3.56 -20.94 5.30
CA THR A 106 4.27 -19.87 4.59
C THR A 106 3.47 -18.58 4.61
N TYR A 107 4.11 -17.47 4.24
CA TYR A 107 3.45 -16.19 4.03
C TYR A 107 2.16 -16.34 3.21
N SER A 108 1.11 -15.63 3.63
CA SER A 108 -0.25 -15.79 3.12
C SER A 108 -0.95 -14.44 3.00
N THR A 109 -1.96 -14.37 2.12
CA THR A 109 -2.80 -13.18 1.96
C THR A 109 -3.57 -12.83 3.24
N ASP A 110 -3.91 -13.82 4.06
CA ASP A 110 -4.65 -13.60 5.31
C ASP A 110 -3.76 -12.91 6.36
N LEU A 111 -2.48 -13.31 6.42
CA LEU A 111 -1.49 -12.63 7.26
C LEU A 111 -1.20 -11.21 6.74
N GLU A 112 -1.03 -11.05 5.43
CA GLU A 112 -0.84 -9.75 4.78
C GLU A 112 -1.96 -8.78 5.17
N GLN A 113 -3.22 -9.19 4.99
CA GLN A 113 -4.38 -8.37 5.37
C GLN A 113 -4.40 -8.05 6.85
N THR A 114 -4.03 -9.01 7.71
CA THR A 114 -3.97 -8.79 9.16
C THR A 114 -2.93 -7.72 9.50
N ILE A 115 -1.74 -7.78 8.89
CA ILE A 115 -0.66 -6.82 9.09
C ILE A 115 -1.08 -5.42 8.62
N GLU A 116 -1.63 -5.32 7.42
CA GLU A 116 -2.02 -4.05 6.81
C GLU A 116 -3.21 -3.39 7.51
N GLN A 117 -4.24 -4.16 7.86
CA GLN A 117 -5.50 -3.61 8.38
C GLN A 117 -5.44 -3.33 9.88
N PHE A 118 -4.73 -4.15 10.65
CA PHE A 118 -4.70 -4.02 12.11
C PHE A 118 -3.40 -3.43 12.64
N HIS A 119 -2.44 -3.08 11.78
CA HIS A 119 -1.18 -2.44 12.15
C HIS A 119 -0.48 -3.14 13.32
N VAL A 120 -0.46 -4.48 13.29
CA VAL A 120 0.01 -5.30 14.40
C VAL A 120 1.46 -4.98 14.77
N GLY A 121 1.79 -5.08 16.05
CA GLY A 121 3.14 -4.79 16.55
C GLY A 121 4.14 -5.92 16.30
N GLY A 122 3.65 -7.15 16.13
CA GLY A 122 4.54 -8.29 15.92
C GLY A 122 3.88 -9.53 15.38
N VAL A 123 4.74 -10.48 14.96
CA VAL A 123 4.36 -11.80 14.49
C VAL A 123 5.20 -12.84 15.21
N ILE A 124 4.55 -13.87 15.75
CA ILE A 124 5.22 -15.06 16.30
C ILE A 124 5.31 -16.15 15.23
N LEU A 125 6.49 -16.72 15.06
CA LEU A 125 6.77 -17.84 14.16
C LEU A 125 6.89 -19.13 14.96
N TYR A 126 6.19 -20.16 14.51
CA TYR A 126 6.33 -21.52 15.02
C TYR A 126 7.21 -22.38 14.13
N GLN A 127 7.68 -23.51 14.65
CA GLN A 127 8.54 -24.47 13.94
C GLN A 127 8.01 -24.85 12.54
N TRP A 128 6.70 -25.09 12.41
CA TRP A 128 6.06 -25.48 11.15
C TRP A 128 5.96 -24.33 10.12
N GLN A 129 6.43 -23.14 10.48
CA GLN A 129 6.54 -21.96 9.63
C GLN A 129 8.00 -21.63 9.29
N MET A 130 8.94 -22.39 9.85
CA MET A 130 10.38 -22.21 9.70
C MET A 130 11.01 -23.45 9.09
N GLU A 131 10.48 -23.88 7.94
CA GLU A 131 10.89 -25.14 7.29
C GLU A 131 12.30 -25.05 6.69
N THR A 132 12.64 -23.90 6.10
CA THR A 132 13.98 -23.64 5.55
C THR A 132 14.39 -22.19 5.75
N PHE A 133 15.70 -21.94 5.89
CA PHE A 133 16.24 -20.59 6.07
C PHE A 133 15.78 -19.60 4.97
N ASP A 134 15.83 -20.01 3.71
CA ASP A 134 15.45 -19.12 2.60
C ASP A 134 13.96 -18.79 2.59
N GLN A 135 13.10 -19.77 2.90
CA GLN A 135 11.66 -19.53 3.06
C GLN A 135 11.38 -18.60 4.24
N THR A 136 11.94 -18.88 5.42
CA THR A 136 11.71 -18.04 6.61
C THR A 136 12.21 -16.61 6.39
N ARG A 137 13.37 -16.44 5.76
CA ARG A 137 13.90 -15.12 5.39
C ARG A 137 12.98 -14.39 4.41
N HIS A 138 12.47 -15.10 3.40
CA HIS A 138 11.54 -14.53 2.43
C HIS A 138 10.24 -14.10 3.09
N ASP A 139 9.66 -14.95 3.93
CA ASP A 139 8.39 -14.70 4.60
C ASP A 139 8.49 -13.52 5.57
N ILE A 140 9.58 -13.43 6.34
CA ILE A 140 9.85 -12.25 7.19
C ILE A 140 9.99 -10.99 6.32
N ALA A 141 10.64 -11.07 5.16
CA ALA A 141 10.80 -9.92 4.28
C ALA A 141 9.44 -9.45 3.72
N GLU A 142 8.55 -10.36 3.32
CA GLU A 142 7.20 -9.99 2.88
C GLU A 142 6.34 -9.43 4.04
N MET A 143 6.46 -9.97 5.27
CA MET A 143 5.81 -9.39 6.44
C MET A 143 6.26 -7.95 6.69
N GLN A 144 7.57 -7.70 6.69
CA GLN A 144 8.13 -6.37 6.95
C GLN A 144 7.79 -5.36 5.84
N LYS A 145 7.68 -5.82 4.59
CA LYS A 145 7.33 -4.99 3.44
C LYS A 145 5.91 -4.42 3.51
N HIS A 146 4.97 -5.14 4.11
CA HIS A 146 3.56 -4.74 4.21
C HIS A 146 3.21 -4.10 5.58
N ALA A 147 4.18 -4.01 6.49
CA ALA A 147 3.96 -3.44 7.81
C ALA A 147 4.18 -1.91 7.82
N THR A 148 3.24 -1.16 8.41
CA THR A 148 3.39 0.29 8.64
C THR A 148 4.57 0.60 9.57
N PHE A 149 4.75 -0.22 10.60
CA PHE A 149 5.85 -0.15 11.55
C PHE A 149 6.64 -1.47 11.49
N PRO A 150 7.97 -1.46 11.65
CA PRO A 150 8.75 -2.69 11.65
C PRO A 150 8.21 -3.68 12.68
N LEU A 151 7.88 -4.89 12.23
CA LEU A 151 7.29 -5.91 13.09
C LEU A 151 8.34 -6.48 14.03
N LEU A 152 7.96 -6.68 15.30
CA LEU A 152 8.70 -7.58 16.18
C LEU A 152 8.45 -9.02 15.73
N ILE A 153 9.49 -9.67 15.23
CA ILE A 153 9.46 -11.10 14.88
C ILE A 153 9.96 -11.91 16.06
N SER A 154 9.14 -12.84 16.55
CA SER A 154 9.47 -13.70 17.70
C SER A 154 9.35 -15.18 17.35
N THR A 155 10.01 -16.03 18.13
CA THR A 155 9.87 -17.49 18.09
C THR A 155 10.41 -18.10 19.38
N ASP A 156 9.96 -19.31 19.72
CA ASP A 156 10.34 -20.04 20.93
C ASP A 156 11.56 -20.95 20.65
N GLU A 157 12.75 -20.35 20.59
CA GLU A 157 14.02 -21.05 20.35
C GLU A 157 14.68 -21.50 21.67
N GLU A 158 14.01 -22.43 22.36
CA GLU A 158 14.50 -22.97 23.64
C GLU A 158 15.71 -23.93 23.48
N GLY A 159 15.98 -24.42 22.26
CA GLY A 159 17.12 -25.26 21.93
C GLY A 159 17.32 -25.40 20.42
N GLY A 160 18.49 -24.99 19.93
CA GLY A 160 18.84 -24.91 18.50
C GLY A 160 19.23 -26.22 17.83
#